data_AF-A0A317GKT6-F1
#
_entry.id   AF-A0A317GKT6-F1
#
_cell.length_a   1.000
_cell.length_b   1.000
_cell.length_c   1.000
_cell.angle_alpha   90.00
_cell.angle_beta   90.00
_cell.angle_gamma   90.00
#
_symmetry.space_group_name_H-M   'P 1'
#
loop_
_entity.id
_entity.type
_entity.pdbx_description
1 polymer ?
#
loop_
_entity_poly.entity_id
_entity_poly.type
_entity_poly.pdbx_seq_one_letter_code
_entity_poly.pdbx_strand_id
1 'polypeptide(L)'
;MPKNNQLSDETKSNSTDTSSTDASSAVIGNHENAVVPHKISNHDKLVQTMVMVDGEWINLNDTNDQANMKEDMHKVNKKVVEAQKGIVEAKNSAESAVKYADSAVSASKVNSDAIVAQSSAIDQKAGTLNELITKLSNNTATQFQSITASIDGLQTNVTNYQNDTISKYTQLSDLMQSKVNKGELESVRTQLASSINERIQKGNLITQFNLEAGRTLIQSNKIYFDADSFVMSPNSKAFIPSAYITNINADKITTGTLDAAKFTVKNFSADNIVGGTLSEVVVKTGDNDRYFQTSKDNIYWVRNGSMSLIGNDTYLNSSNGLNIADEKNIQLTTWGGATVNKDGSITNTSGNIGHPKIVIDREGKYNPDDPYGTAFSGGPGDSEITQWVGNKEYTALFYGKGFTVHLNDGNNNSKFSIQKDNKVGVYVGDGDDGSEIRITGSGPIKLQGKYLDDGFDDGMTHTFGNVQVDNLHVRKWLGVDQSKNAIVKTSQGPVTINAYETAEYYFGDIGEGQTGADGIAYIGIEKLFNETVNTTIPYHVFVTAYGPGIIWVDQREHNRFVVKSDQPNLKFSWEIKAKRKGYEQTRLQNVNDKLNHMAATS
;
A
#
# COMPACT_ATOMS: atom_id res chain seq x y z
N MET A 1 25.60 8.09 5.72
CA MET A 1 25.52 9.55 5.42
C MET A 1 25.38 10.30 6.74
N PRO A 2 25.83 11.56 6.80
CA PRO A 2 26.97 12.05 7.57
C PRO A 2 26.63 12.42 9.03
N LYS A 3 27.68 12.71 9.82
CA LYS A 3 27.67 13.57 11.02
C LYS A 3 26.89 12.98 12.22
N ASN A 4 27.31 13.14 13.45
CA ASN A 4 28.48 13.75 14.05
C ASN A 4 28.48 13.19 15.48
N ASN A 5 29.67 12.98 16.01
CA ASN A 5 30.06 13.37 17.35
C ASN A 5 29.08 13.08 18.50
N GLN A 6 29.44 12.11 19.34
CA GLN A 6 30.30 12.34 20.52
C GLN A 6 29.37 12.34 21.73
N LEU A 7 29.56 11.39 22.64
CA LEU A 7 30.42 11.57 23.81
C LEU A 7 29.85 12.72 24.65
N SER A 8 29.58 12.58 25.91
CA SER A 8 30.11 11.66 26.91
C SER A 8 29.39 12.13 28.18
N ASP A 9 29.09 11.25 29.12
CA ASP A 9 30.10 10.88 30.11
C ASP A 9 30.90 12.11 30.57
N GLU A 10 30.68 12.44 31.82
CA GLU A 10 31.71 12.63 32.83
C GLU A 10 31.10 13.57 33.88
N THR A 11 30.56 13.00 34.94
CA THR A 11 31.33 12.59 36.12
C THR A 11 32.20 13.69 36.69
N LYS A 12 32.17 13.68 38.02
CA LYS A 12 33.29 14.03 38.88
C LYS A 12 33.54 15.53 38.98
N SER A 13 33.84 16.06 40.14
CA SER A 13 34.09 15.43 41.44
C SER A 13 34.44 16.57 42.37
N ASN A 14 34.45 16.21 43.64
CA ASN A 14 35.26 16.83 44.67
C ASN A 14 34.73 18.21 45.08
N SER A 15 34.67 18.51 46.36
CA SER A 15 35.47 18.03 47.46
C SER A 15 34.56 18.06 48.70
N THR A 16 34.63 17.11 49.64
CA THR A 16 35.55 17.20 50.80
C THR A 16 35.74 18.66 51.25
N ASP A 17 35.52 19.03 52.49
CA ASP A 17 35.65 18.27 53.71
C ASP A 17 35.21 19.20 54.85
N THR A 18 34.92 18.60 56.01
CA THR A 18 35.20 19.10 57.37
C THR A 18 35.23 20.59 57.69
N SER A 19 34.60 20.93 58.81
CA SER A 19 35.18 21.60 60.01
C SER A 19 34.07 22.42 60.66
N SER A 20 33.60 22.07 61.85
CA SER A 20 34.28 22.17 63.15
C SER A 20 34.52 23.60 63.61
N THR A 21 34.24 23.77 64.90
CA THR A 21 34.95 24.62 65.86
C THR A 21 34.79 26.13 65.76
N ASP A 22 34.08 26.62 66.78
CA ASP A 22 34.56 27.56 67.79
C ASP A 22 34.93 28.99 67.39
N ALA A 23 34.83 29.81 68.44
CA ALA A 23 35.38 31.14 68.59
C ALA A 23 34.55 32.25 67.94
N SER A 24 34.37 33.40 68.55
CA SER A 24 34.71 33.86 69.89
C SER A 24 34.09 35.26 70.01
N SER A 25 33.85 35.64 71.27
CA SER A 25 33.78 37.00 71.77
C SER A 25 34.35 38.11 70.86
N ALA A 26 33.56 39.15 70.64
CA ALA A 26 34.05 40.50 70.43
C ALA A 26 33.35 41.45 71.42
N VAL A 27 34.13 41.80 72.44
CA VAL A 27 33.94 42.93 73.37
C VAL A 27 34.23 44.24 72.61
N ILE A 28 33.84 45.38 73.22
CA ILE A 28 34.29 46.78 73.01
C ILE A 28 33.16 47.67 72.42
N GLY A 29 32.73 48.78 73.03
CA GLY A 29 33.34 49.50 74.16
C GLY A 29 32.45 50.53 74.85
N ASN A 30 32.94 50.93 76.03
CA ASN A 30 32.51 52.07 76.83
C ASN A 30 32.46 53.36 76.01
N HIS A 31 31.49 54.24 76.30
CA HIS A 31 31.80 55.65 76.55
C HIS A 31 30.81 56.27 77.55
N GLU A 32 31.42 56.96 78.50
CA GLU A 32 30.86 57.77 79.58
C GLU A 32 30.07 58.98 79.05
N ASN A 33 28.94 59.28 79.70
CA ASN A 33 28.40 60.61 80.01
C ASN A 33 26.91 60.44 80.35
N ALA A 34 26.29 61.06 81.35
CA ALA A 34 26.72 61.82 82.50
C ALA A 34 25.43 62.15 83.28
N VAL A 35 25.61 62.50 84.56
CA VAL A 35 24.73 63.36 85.39
C VAL A 35 23.50 62.73 86.07
N VAL A 36 23.73 62.39 87.35
CA VAL A 36 22.79 62.56 88.47
C VAL A 36 22.93 64.03 88.93
N PRO A 37 21.86 64.84 89.16
CA PRO A 37 21.19 64.83 90.48
C PRO A 37 19.71 65.29 90.55
N HIS A 38 18.92 64.68 91.44
CA HIS A 38 18.48 65.31 92.71
C HIS A 38 17.63 64.35 93.56
N LYS A 39 17.88 64.37 94.88
CA LYS A 39 17.03 63.77 95.92
C LYS A 39 15.67 64.48 95.95
N ILE A 40 14.57 63.72 96.04
CA ILE A 40 13.27 64.21 96.55
C ILE A 40 12.93 63.44 97.82
N SER A 41 12.66 64.20 98.87
CA SER A 41 12.31 63.77 100.22
C SER A 41 10.85 63.33 100.31
N ASN A 42 10.57 62.35 101.17
CA ASN A 42 9.23 61.95 101.57
C ASN A 42 8.51 63.07 102.34
N HIS A 43 7.32 63.46 101.89
CA HIS A 43 6.16 63.71 102.75
C HIS A 43 4.87 63.65 101.89
N ASP A 44 3.93 62.84 102.37
CA ASP A 44 2.56 62.59 101.92
C ASP A 44 2.28 61.94 100.57
N LYS A 45 1.87 60.67 100.71
CA LYS A 45 1.24 59.70 99.81
C LYS A 45 0.34 60.32 98.73
N LEU A 46 0.96 60.83 97.69
CA LEU A 46 0.81 60.37 96.31
C LEU A 46 2.21 60.53 95.73
N VAL A 47 3.13 59.65 96.18
CA VAL A 47 4.46 59.59 95.60
C VAL A 47 4.26 59.14 94.16
N GLN A 48 4.16 60.12 93.27
CA GLN A 48 4.16 59.91 91.83
C GLN A 48 5.55 59.36 91.52
N THR A 49 5.68 58.04 91.49
CA THR A 49 6.91 57.39 91.04
C THR A 49 7.02 57.68 89.56
N MET A 50 7.77 58.73 89.23
CA MET A 50 7.99 59.13 87.86
C MET A 50 9.32 58.57 87.34
N VAL A 51 9.31 58.00 86.15
CA VAL A 51 10.51 57.49 85.46
C VAL A 51 10.67 58.26 84.16
N MET A 52 11.91 58.61 83.85
CA MET A 52 12.25 59.44 82.70
C MET A 52 12.62 58.53 81.53
N VAL A 53 11.91 58.67 80.40
CA VAL A 53 12.09 57.85 79.18
C VAL A 53 12.11 58.79 77.98
N ASP A 54 13.18 58.76 77.18
CA ASP A 54 13.44 59.64 76.04
C ASP A 54 13.21 61.15 76.30
N GLY A 55 13.54 61.60 77.50
CA GLY A 55 13.53 63.01 77.86
C GLY A 55 12.23 63.52 78.49
N GLU A 56 11.20 62.69 78.64
CA GLU A 56 9.94 63.04 79.33
C GLU A 56 9.75 62.25 80.64
N TRP A 57 9.17 62.89 81.66
CA TRP A 57 8.87 62.30 82.98
C TRP A 57 7.46 61.71 83.00
N ILE A 58 7.32 60.39 83.20
CA ILE A 58 6.03 59.66 83.17
C ILE A 58 5.66 59.14 84.56
N ASN A 59 4.40 59.27 85.00
CA ASN A 59 3.91 58.96 86.36
C ASN A 59 3.31 57.54 86.49
N LEU A 60 4.03 56.63 87.15
CA LEU A 60 3.65 55.20 87.29
C LEU A 60 2.44 54.91 88.18
N ASN A 61 1.90 55.92 88.87
CA ASN A 61 0.66 55.82 89.65
C ASN A 61 -0.55 56.39 88.90
N ASP A 62 -0.35 56.86 87.66
CA ASP A 62 -1.45 57.17 86.75
C ASP A 62 -2.13 55.87 86.33
N THR A 63 -3.43 55.78 86.60
CA THR A 63 -4.24 54.59 86.29
C THR A 63 -4.31 54.33 84.78
N ASN A 64 -4.08 55.38 83.97
CA ASN A 64 -3.94 55.25 82.52
C ASN A 64 -2.62 54.58 82.12
N ASP A 65 -1.51 54.90 82.78
CA ASP A 65 -0.20 54.34 82.43
C ASP A 65 -0.11 52.84 82.77
N GLN A 66 -0.75 52.39 83.85
CA GLN A 66 -0.86 50.96 84.16
C GLN A 66 -1.76 50.21 83.17
N ALA A 67 -2.81 50.85 82.66
CA ALA A 67 -3.64 50.30 81.60
C ALA A 67 -2.85 50.19 80.27
N ASN A 68 -2.06 51.21 79.94
CA ASN A 68 -1.19 51.25 78.77
C ASN A 68 -0.12 50.14 78.83
N MET A 69 0.50 49.91 79.99
CA MET A 69 1.48 48.82 80.16
C MET A 69 0.86 47.42 80.02
N LYS A 70 -0.36 47.22 80.53
CA LYS A 70 -1.09 45.96 80.35
C LYS A 70 -1.45 45.74 78.87
N GLU A 71 -1.80 46.81 78.17
CA GLU A 71 -2.04 46.79 76.73
C GLU A 71 -0.77 46.43 75.94
N ASP A 72 0.37 47.03 76.28
CA ASP A 72 1.65 46.74 75.62
C ASP A 72 2.15 45.31 75.91
N MET A 73 1.96 44.81 77.13
CA MET A 73 2.27 43.43 77.46
C MET A 73 1.37 42.43 76.69
N HIS A 74 0.11 42.80 76.44
CA HIS A 74 -0.75 42.06 75.52
C HIS A 74 -0.26 42.14 74.06
N LYS A 75 0.23 43.30 73.59
CA LYS A 75 0.82 43.45 72.24
C LYS A 75 2.09 42.60 72.10
N VAL A 76 2.93 42.53 73.11
CA VAL A 76 4.15 41.69 73.12
C VAL A 76 3.79 40.21 73.09
N ASN A 77 2.87 39.77 73.96
CA ASN A 77 2.42 38.37 73.96
C ASN A 77 1.81 37.98 72.62
N LYS A 78 1.06 38.89 71.99
CA LYS A 78 0.51 38.71 70.64
C LYS A 78 1.62 38.52 69.60
N LYS A 79 2.67 39.36 69.60
CA LYS A 79 3.83 39.21 68.69
C LYS A 79 4.61 37.91 68.92
N VAL A 80 4.76 37.48 70.17
CA VAL A 80 5.47 36.21 70.50
C VAL A 80 4.67 35.00 70.00
N VAL A 81 3.35 35.00 70.19
CA VAL A 81 2.47 33.95 69.66
C VAL A 81 2.48 33.96 68.12
N GLU A 82 2.47 35.13 67.49
CA GLU A 82 2.61 35.27 66.03
C GLU A 82 3.96 34.74 65.52
N ALA A 83 5.06 35.00 66.23
CA ALA A 83 6.39 34.47 65.87
C ALA A 83 6.50 32.95 66.06
N GLN A 84 5.96 32.40 67.16
CA GLN A 84 5.91 30.95 67.38
C GLN A 84 5.10 30.25 66.29
N LYS A 85 3.98 30.87 65.87
CA LYS A 85 3.19 30.39 64.75
C LYS A 85 4.02 30.38 63.44
N GLY A 86 4.75 31.46 63.15
CA GLY A 86 5.63 31.53 61.98
C GLY A 86 6.76 30.49 61.98
N ILE A 87 7.34 30.17 63.14
CA ILE A 87 8.38 29.12 63.28
C ILE A 87 7.80 27.74 63.00
N VAL A 88 6.61 27.43 63.51
CA VAL A 88 5.93 26.15 63.24
C VAL A 88 5.56 26.03 61.76
N GLU A 89 5.07 27.12 61.14
CA GLU A 89 4.79 27.18 59.70
C GLU A 89 6.05 26.97 58.85
N ALA A 90 7.18 27.56 59.24
CA ALA A 90 8.47 27.36 58.56
C ALA A 90 8.99 25.91 58.71
N LYS A 91 8.89 25.32 59.91
CA LYS A 91 9.27 23.92 60.15
C LYS A 91 8.45 22.95 59.30
N ASN A 92 7.12 23.12 59.30
CA ASN A 92 6.22 22.28 58.50
C ASN A 92 6.50 22.43 56.99
N SER A 93 6.86 23.64 56.54
CA SER A 93 7.26 23.89 55.15
C SER A 93 8.57 23.18 54.78
N ALA A 94 9.56 23.20 55.69
CA ALA A 94 10.83 22.50 55.50
C ALA A 94 10.67 20.97 55.48
N GLU A 95 9.91 20.40 56.40
CA GLU A 95 9.60 18.95 56.42
C GLU A 95 8.85 18.52 55.15
N SER A 96 7.93 19.37 54.66
CA SER A 96 7.22 19.14 53.41
C SER A 96 8.16 19.17 52.19
N ALA A 97 9.13 20.10 52.17
CA ALA A 97 10.13 20.19 51.11
C ALA A 97 11.07 18.97 51.08
N VAL A 98 11.51 18.49 52.24
CA VAL A 98 12.32 17.26 52.35
C VAL A 98 11.55 16.05 51.83
N LYS A 99 10.29 15.88 52.25
CA LYS A 99 9.44 14.78 51.78
C LYS A 99 9.22 14.83 50.27
N TYR A 100 9.08 16.04 49.71
CA TYR A 100 8.99 16.23 48.25
C TYR A 100 10.28 15.84 47.54
N ALA A 101 11.44 16.23 48.07
CA ALA A 101 12.74 15.88 47.52
C ALA A 101 12.99 14.36 47.54
N ASP A 102 12.71 13.68 48.66
CA ASP A 102 12.86 12.22 48.77
C ASP A 102 11.94 11.46 47.80
N SER A 103 10.73 11.97 47.60
CA SER A 103 9.79 11.42 46.63
C SER A 103 10.31 11.61 45.20
N ALA A 104 10.88 12.77 44.88
CA ALA A 104 11.47 13.05 43.57
C ALA A 104 12.71 12.19 43.28
N VAL A 105 13.57 11.98 44.27
CA VAL A 105 14.75 11.10 44.15
C VAL A 105 14.32 9.64 43.94
N SER A 106 13.33 9.16 44.70
CA SER A 106 12.81 7.81 44.56
C SER A 106 12.19 7.59 43.16
N ALA A 107 11.40 8.55 42.67
CA ALA A 107 10.85 8.51 41.33
C ALA A 107 11.95 8.52 40.24
N SER A 108 12.98 9.33 40.42
CA SER A 108 14.14 9.38 39.50
C SER A 108 14.90 8.06 39.46
N LYS A 109 15.08 7.39 40.61
CA LYS A 109 15.72 6.07 40.67
C LYS A 109 14.92 5.00 39.94
N VAL A 110 13.60 4.97 40.12
CA VAL A 110 12.70 4.06 39.38
C VAL A 110 12.83 4.29 37.87
N ASN A 111 12.85 5.54 37.43
CA ASN A 111 13.04 5.87 36.00
C ASN A 111 14.41 5.41 35.49
N SER A 112 15.48 5.61 36.27
CA SER A 112 16.83 5.16 35.90
C SER A 112 16.92 3.63 35.76
N ASP A 113 16.34 2.87 36.69
CA ASP A 113 16.36 1.40 36.63
C ASP A 113 15.52 0.88 35.45
N ALA A 114 14.40 1.53 35.15
CA ALA A 114 13.58 1.22 33.97
C ALA A 114 14.35 1.46 32.66
N ILE A 115 15.11 2.56 32.55
CA ILE A 115 15.95 2.86 31.38
C ILE A 115 17.02 1.79 31.18
N VAL A 116 17.71 1.39 32.25
CA VAL A 116 18.75 0.36 32.18
C VAL A 116 18.18 -0.99 31.76
N ALA A 117 17.01 -1.37 32.28
CA ALA A 117 16.33 -2.61 31.89
C ALA A 117 15.91 -2.58 30.41
N GLN A 118 15.37 -1.45 29.93
CA GLN A 118 15.00 -1.28 28.52
C GLN A 118 16.22 -1.37 27.61
N SER A 119 17.32 -0.70 27.95
CA SER A 119 18.57 -0.77 27.18
C SER A 119 19.08 -2.21 27.05
N SER A 120 19.10 -2.95 28.15
CA SER A 120 19.56 -4.34 28.16
C SER A 120 18.68 -5.26 27.31
N ALA A 121 17.37 -5.02 27.27
CA ALA A 121 16.44 -5.78 26.43
C ALA A 121 16.60 -5.45 24.93
N ILE A 122 16.89 -4.19 24.60
CA ILE A 122 17.18 -3.74 23.24
C ILE A 122 18.44 -4.43 22.71
N ASP A 123 19.51 -4.46 23.51
CA ASP A 123 20.78 -5.09 23.10
C ASP A 123 20.62 -6.59 22.82
N GLN A 124 19.86 -7.30 23.65
CA GLN A 124 19.56 -8.73 23.43
C GLN A 124 18.75 -8.96 22.14
N LYS A 125 17.74 -8.11 21.88
CA LYS A 125 16.95 -8.19 20.66
C LYS A 125 17.78 -7.86 19.42
N ALA A 126 18.67 -6.87 19.49
CA ALA A 126 19.59 -6.52 18.41
C ALA A 126 20.54 -7.68 18.08
N GLY A 127 21.08 -8.36 19.10
CA GLY A 127 21.88 -9.57 18.93
C GLY A 127 21.11 -10.68 18.22
N THR A 128 19.90 -10.99 18.70
CA THR A 128 19.03 -12.01 18.10
C THR A 128 18.68 -11.68 16.63
N LEU A 129 18.39 -10.42 16.34
CA LEU A 129 18.07 -9.97 14.99
C LEU A 129 19.26 -10.16 14.03
N ASN A 130 20.48 -9.82 14.47
CA ASN A 130 21.68 -10.00 13.66
C ASN A 130 21.95 -11.48 13.34
N GLU A 131 21.70 -12.39 14.28
CA GLU A 131 21.81 -13.83 14.03
C GLU A 131 20.79 -14.32 13.00
N LEU A 132 19.55 -13.86 13.09
CA LEU A 132 18.49 -14.20 12.12
C LEU A 132 18.82 -13.68 10.72
N ILE A 133 19.27 -12.43 10.60
CA ILE A 133 19.71 -11.84 9.32
C ILE A 133 20.84 -12.68 8.70
N THR A 134 21.81 -13.09 9.52
CA THR A 134 22.93 -13.92 9.05
C THR A 134 22.46 -15.29 8.56
N LYS A 135 21.57 -15.95 9.30
CA LYS A 135 21.00 -17.25 8.90
C LYS A 135 20.20 -17.15 7.61
N LEU A 136 19.37 -16.12 7.47
CA LEU A 136 18.56 -15.90 6.27
C LEU A 136 19.46 -15.64 5.06
N SER A 137 20.46 -14.77 5.20
CA SER A 137 21.42 -14.46 4.14
C SER A 137 22.13 -15.72 3.66
N ASN A 138 22.62 -16.54 4.59
CA ASN A 138 23.32 -17.79 4.25
C ASN A 138 22.40 -18.81 3.57
N ASN A 139 21.19 -19.02 4.09
CA ASN A 139 20.23 -19.96 3.49
C ASN A 139 19.84 -19.51 2.08
N THR A 140 19.60 -18.21 1.89
CA THR A 140 19.25 -17.61 0.60
C THR A 140 20.40 -17.81 -0.40
N ALA A 141 21.64 -17.55 0.01
CA ALA A 141 22.82 -17.77 -0.82
C ALA A 141 22.96 -19.24 -1.26
N THR A 142 22.75 -20.20 -0.35
CA THR A 142 22.82 -21.62 -0.66
C THR A 142 21.71 -22.08 -1.61
N GLN A 143 20.47 -21.60 -1.42
CA GLN A 143 19.35 -21.91 -2.30
C GLN A 143 19.57 -21.36 -3.71
N PHE A 144 20.01 -20.10 -3.83
CA PHE A 144 20.35 -19.53 -5.14
C PHE A 144 21.44 -20.31 -5.85
N GLN A 145 22.50 -20.72 -5.14
CA GLN A 145 23.55 -21.55 -5.73
C GLN A 145 23.01 -22.90 -6.26
N SER A 146 22.09 -23.52 -5.54
CA SER A 146 21.47 -24.80 -5.95
C SER A 146 20.59 -24.66 -7.19
N ILE A 147 19.83 -23.57 -7.26
CA ILE A 147 19.00 -23.23 -8.43
C ILE A 147 19.89 -22.95 -9.64
N THR A 148 20.93 -22.15 -9.48
CA THR A 148 21.89 -21.85 -10.55
C THR A 148 22.51 -23.14 -11.11
N ALA A 149 22.99 -24.04 -10.25
CA ALA A 149 23.55 -25.32 -10.68
C ALA A 149 22.53 -26.19 -11.45
N SER A 150 21.26 -26.16 -11.03
CA SER A 150 20.18 -26.89 -11.73
C SER A 150 19.88 -26.29 -13.10
N ILE A 151 19.87 -24.96 -13.21
CA ILE A 151 19.68 -24.23 -14.49
C ILE A 151 20.83 -24.54 -15.44
N ASP A 152 22.08 -24.48 -14.96
CA ASP A 152 23.27 -24.81 -15.75
C ASP A 152 23.21 -26.27 -16.27
N GLY A 153 22.76 -27.20 -15.42
CA GLY A 153 22.53 -28.60 -15.79
C GLY A 153 21.45 -28.77 -16.86
N LEU A 154 20.32 -28.06 -16.74
CA LEU A 154 19.26 -28.08 -17.74
C LEU A 154 19.70 -27.47 -19.07
N GLN A 155 20.40 -26.33 -19.04
CA GLN A 155 20.95 -25.70 -20.25
C GLN A 155 21.92 -26.64 -20.97
N THR A 156 22.76 -27.34 -20.22
CA THR A 156 23.67 -28.37 -20.76
C THR A 156 22.88 -29.50 -21.43
N ASN A 157 21.85 -30.02 -20.75
CA ASN A 157 21.02 -31.10 -21.31
C ASN A 157 20.27 -30.69 -22.58
N VAL A 158 19.69 -29.48 -22.60
CA VAL A 158 19.00 -28.93 -23.79
C VAL A 158 19.97 -28.78 -24.96
N THR A 159 21.16 -28.23 -24.70
CA THR A 159 22.20 -28.08 -25.72
C THR A 159 22.63 -29.44 -26.28
N ASN A 160 22.82 -30.43 -25.42
CA ASN A 160 23.15 -31.80 -25.83
C ASN A 160 22.05 -32.43 -26.69
N TYR A 161 20.78 -32.28 -26.30
CA TYR A 161 19.66 -32.80 -27.08
C TYR A 161 19.52 -32.13 -28.45
N GLN A 162 19.73 -30.82 -28.52
CA GLN A 162 19.76 -30.09 -29.79
C GLN A 162 20.87 -30.61 -30.71
N ASN A 163 22.09 -30.75 -30.17
CA ASN A 163 23.23 -31.27 -30.93
C ASN A 163 23.01 -32.72 -31.41
N ASP A 164 22.47 -33.59 -30.56
CA ASP A 164 22.14 -34.97 -30.92
C ASP A 164 21.05 -35.03 -32.00
N THR A 165 20.03 -34.19 -31.90
CA THR A 165 18.95 -34.10 -32.90
C THR A 165 19.48 -33.65 -34.26
N ILE A 166 20.33 -32.60 -34.28
CA ILE A 166 20.99 -32.12 -35.50
C ILE A 166 21.86 -33.22 -36.12
N SER A 167 22.61 -33.95 -35.29
CA SER A 167 23.44 -35.07 -35.74
C SER A 167 22.60 -36.18 -36.37
N LYS A 168 21.53 -36.62 -35.70
CA LYS A 168 20.60 -37.65 -36.23
C LYS A 168 19.95 -37.24 -37.55
N TYR A 169 19.52 -35.98 -37.65
CA TYR A 169 18.97 -35.45 -38.91
C TYR A 169 20.00 -35.47 -40.03
N THR A 170 21.24 -35.06 -39.74
CA THR A 170 22.35 -35.07 -40.70
C THR A 170 22.63 -36.50 -41.16
N GLN A 171 22.74 -37.47 -40.24
CA GLN A 171 22.95 -38.88 -40.56
C GLN A 171 21.82 -39.46 -41.42
N LEU A 172 20.56 -39.11 -41.13
CA LEU A 172 19.42 -39.54 -41.93
C LEU A 172 19.46 -38.95 -43.34
N SER A 173 19.77 -37.66 -43.46
CA SER A 173 19.96 -36.97 -44.75
C SER A 173 21.05 -37.66 -45.59
N ASP A 174 22.19 -37.99 -44.98
CA ASP A 174 23.30 -38.65 -45.67
C ASP A 174 22.93 -40.08 -46.08
N LEU A 175 22.22 -40.83 -45.23
CA LEU A 175 21.73 -42.16 -45.57
C LEU A 175 20.74 -42.11 -46.73
N MET A 176 19.83 -41.14 -46.75
CA MET A 176 18.90 -40.94 -47.86
C MET A 176 19.63 -40.61 -49.17
N GLN A 177 20.66 -39.75 -49.13
CA GLN A 177 21.49 -39.47 -50.31
C GLN A 177 22.25 -40.71 -50.78
N SER A 178 22.75 -41.53 -49.86
CA SER A 178 23.45 -42.78 -50.19
C SER A 178 22.53 -43.84 -50.79
N LYS A 179 21.31 -44.02 -50.24
CA LYS A 179 20.34 -45.02 -50.69
C LYS A 179 19.54 -44.62 -51.92
N VAL A 180 19.35 -43.32 -52.12
CA VAL A 180 18.69 -42.76 -53.30
C VAL A 180 19.73 -42.08 -54.18
N ASN A 181 20.86 -42.75 -54.41
CA ASN A 181 21.86 -42.23 -55.31
C ASN A 181 21.37 -42.43 -56.76
N LYS A 182 21.45 -41.37 -57.56
CA LYS A 182 20.97 -41.36 -58.95
C LYS A 182 21.73 -42.37 -59.83
N GLY A 183 22.95 -42.77 -59.45
CA GLY A 183 23.80 -43.69 -60.22
C GLY A 183 23.42 -45.17 -60.09
N GLU A 184 23.02 -45.63 -58.91
CA GLU A 184 22.59 -47.01 -58.65
C GLU A 184 21.27 -47.32 -59.37
N LEU A 185 20.35 -46.36 -59.39
CA LEU A 185 19.10 -46.48 -60.13
C LEU A 185 19.33 -46.60 -61.64
N GLU A 186 20.28 -45.83 -62.19
CA GLU A 186 20.68 -45.93 -63.60
C GLU A 186 21.42 -47.24 -63.92
N SER A 187 22.17 -47.79 -62.96
CA SER A 187 22.84 -49.09 -63.10
C SER A 187 21.85 -50.26 -63.15
N VAL A 188 20.88 -50.30 -62.22
CA VAL A 188 19.80 -51.31 -62.22
C VAL A 188 18.99 -51.23 -63.52
N ARG A 189 18.69 -50.03 -64.01
CA ARG A 189 18.01 -49.82 -65.30
C ARG A 189 18.79 -50.45 -66.46
N THR A 190 20.12 -50.31 -66.45
CA THR A 190 20.99 -50.81 -67.51
C THR A 190 21.16 -52.34 -67.46
N GLN A 191 21.29 -52.92 -66.27
CA GLN A 191 21.38 -54.38 -66.10
C GLN A 191 20.11 -55.11 -66.52
N LEU A 192 18.93 -54.57 -66.18
CA LEU A 192 17.65 -55.18 -66.56
C LEU A 192 17.48 -55.20 -68.10
N ALA A 193 17.88 -54.12 -68.78
CA ALA A 193 17.87 -54.04 -70.23
C ALA A 193 18.78 -55.11 -70.88
N SER A 194 19.94 -55.40 -70.29
CA SER A 194 20.86 -56.42 -70.79
C SER A 194 20.35 -57.85 -70.55
N SER A 195 19.79 -58.14 -69.37
CA SER A 195 19.25 -59.48 -69.04
C SER A 195 18.03 -59.88 -69.87
N ILE A 196 17.24 -58.91 -70.36
CA ILE A 196 16.12 -59.15 -71.28
C ILE A 196 16.63 -59.63 -72.64
N ASN A 197 17.71 -59.04 -73.15
CA ASN A 197 18.29 -59.41 -74.43
C ASN A 197 18.89 -60.83 -74.42
N GLU A 198 19.44 -61.30 -73.30
CA GLU A 198 20.07 -62.61 -73.21
C GLU A 198 19.07 -63.79 -73.09
N ARG A 199 17.90 -63.61 -72.46
CA ARG A 199 16.89 -64.69 -72.33
C ARG A 199 16.24 -65.10 -73.65
N ILE A 200 16.32 -64.25 -74.68
CA ILE A 200 15.77 -64.50 -76.01
C ILE A 200 16.63 -65.49 -76.81
N GLN A 201 17.89 -65.73 -76.44
CA GLN A 201 18.85 -66.41 -77.33
C GLN A 201 19.25 -67.85 -76.99
N LYS A 202 18.70 -68.55 -75.99
CA LYS A 202 19.11 -69.95 -75.72
C LYS A 202 17.97 -70.93 -75.42
N GLY A 203 17.56 -71.71 -76.43
CA GLY A 203 17.35 -73.16 -76.29
C GLY A 203 15.96 -73.82 -76.51
N ASN A 204 15.40 -73.77 -77.74
CA ASN A 204 14.45 -74.71 -78.42
C ASN A 204 13.16 -75.28 -77.74
N LEU A 205 11.99 -74.79 -78.19
CA LEU A 205 10.95 -75.58 -78.91
C LEU A 205 9.99 -74.63 -79.69
N ILE A 206 9.60 -75.01 -80.91
CA ILE A 206 9.21 -74.16 -82.05
C ILE A 206 7.86 -73.42 -81.91
N THR A 207 7.91 -72.08 -81.95
CA THR A 207 6.91 -71.19 -82.55
C THR A 207 7.70 -70.31 -83.52
N GLN A 208 7.32 -70.23 -84.82
CA GLN A 208 7.90 -69.21 -85.68
C GLN A 208 7.37 -67.86 -85.22
N PHE A 209 8.08 -67.25 -84.28
CA PHE A 209 7.89 -65.89 -83.88
C PHE A 209 8.86 -65.06 -84.70
N ASN A 210 8.52 -64.85 -85.98
CA ASN A 210 9.36 -64.00 -86.81
C ASN A 210 9.11 -62.56 -86.39
N LEU A 211 10.04 -62.03 -85.60
CA LEU A 211 10.06 -60.66 -85.09
C LEU A 211 10.94 -59.84 -86.02
N GLU A 212 10.38 -59.45 -87.17
CA GLU A 212 10.92 -58.31 -87.93
C GLU A 212 10.32 -57.02 -87.39
N ALA A 213 11.08 -55.94 -87.44
CA ALA A 213 10.62 -54.65 -86.95
C ALA A 213 9.29 -54.25 -87.63
N GLY A 214 8.21 -54.16 -86.85
CA GLY A 214 6.89 -53.69 -87.27
C GLY A 214 5.88 -54.75 -87.71
N ARG A 215 6.27 -56.03 -87.84
CA ARG A 215 5.34 -57.13 -88.16
C ARG A 215 5.75 -58.42 -87.47
N THR A 216 4.84 -58.98 -86.68
CA THR A 216 5.00 -60.29 -86.05
C THR A 216 3.92 -61.22 -86.57
N LEU A 217 4.35 -62.31 -87.22
CA LEU A 217 3.46 -63.32 -87.74
C LEU A 217 3.54 -64.56 -86.85
N ILE A 218 2.45 -64.86 -86.14
CA ILE A 218 2.29 -66.08 -85.36
C ILE A 218 1.34 -66.97 -86.15
N GLN A 219 1.88 -67.99 -86.80
CA GLN A 219 1.11 -68.94 -87.59
C GLN A 219 1.20 -70.35 -87.01
N SER A 220 0.02 -70.89 -86.70
CA SER A 220 -0.20 -72.25 -86.23
C SER A 220 -1.60 -72.70 -86.65
N ASN A 221 -1.84 -74.01 -86.77
CA ASN A 221 -3.14 -74.56 -87.16
C ASN A 221 -4.25 -74.25 -86.16
N LYS A 222 -3.91 -74.12 -84.88
CA LYS A 222 -4.80 -73.62 -83.85
C LYS A 222 -4.03 -72.69 -82.93
N ILE A 223 -4.60 -71.52 -82.73
CA ILE A 223 -4.12 -70.58 -81.74
C ILE A 223 -5.17 -70.60 -80.65
N TYR A 224 -4.93 -71.43 -79.65
CA TYR A 224 -5.70 -71.41 -78.43
C TYR A 224 -5.18 -70.26 -77.60
N PHE A 225 -5.98 -69.19 -77.51
CA PHE A 225 -5.88 -68.29 -76.39
C PHE A 225 -6.65 -68.94 -75.23
N ASP A 226 -6.17 -70.11 -74.81
CA ASP A 226 -6.66 -70.82 -73.62
C ASP A 226 -6.02 -70.16 -72.40
N ALA A 227 -6.38 -68.90 -72.26
CA ALA A 227 -5.91 -67.96 -71.29
C ALA A 227 -7.12 -67.10 -70.92
N ASP A 228 -7.11 -66.57 -69.72
CA ASP A 228 -8.27 -65.85 -69.17
C ASP A 228 -8.64 -64.57 -69.98
N SER A 229 -7.77 -64.03 -70.86
CA SER A 229 -8.06 -62.87 -71.74
C SER A 229 -7.19 -62.77 -73.01
N PHE A 230 -7.70 -62.10 -74.05
CA PHE A 230 -6.97 -61.74 -75.29
C PHE A 230 -7.06 -60.23 -75.57
N VAL A 231 -5.91 -59.58 -75.84
CA VAL A 231 -5.82 -58.11 -75.99
C VAL A 231 -5.04 -57.74 -77.26
N MET A 232 -5.59 -56.84 -78.08
CA MET A 232 -4.93 -56.26 -79.25
C MET A 232 -4.47 -54.81 -78.97
N SER A 233 -3.49 -54.31 -79.72
CA SER A 233 -3.04 -52.93 -79.56
C SER A 233 -4.19 -51.94 -79.86
N PRO A 234 -4.26 -50.77 -79.19
CA PRO A 234 -5.44 -49.88 -79.23
C PRO A 234 -5.86 -49.39 -80.63
N ASN A 235 -4.91 -49.28 -81.56
CA ASN A 235 -5.16 -48.84 -82.94
C ASN A 235 -5.19 -50.01 -83.94
N SER A 236 -5.05 -51.25 -83.45
CA SER A 236 -5.11 -52.45 -84.27
C SER A 236 -6.56 -52.80 -84.56
N LYS A 237 -6.86 -52.99 -85.84
CA LYS A 237 -8.19 -53.41 -86.26
C LYS A 237 -8.21 -54.92 -86.33
N ALA A 238 -9.07 -55.54 -85.52
CA ALA A 238 -9.40 -56.93 -85.71
C ALA A 238 -10.40 -57.00 -86.87
N PHE A 239 -10.07 -57.73 -87.93
CA PHE A 239 -11.09 -58.13 -88.88
C PHE A 239 -11.65 -59.48 -88.42
N ILE A 240 -12.81 -59.44 -87.76
CA ILE A 240 -13.51 -60.61 -87.25
C ILE A 240 -14.83 -60.70 -88.04
N PRO A 241 -14.93 -61.60 -89.03
CA PRO A 241 -16.11 -61.67 -89.90
C PRO A 241 -17.39 -62.08 -89.15
N SER A 242 -17.25 -62.91 -88.11
CA SER A 242 -18.35 -63.34 -87.24
C SER A 242 -17.81 -63.74 -85.87
N ALA A 243 -18.52 -63.38 -84.80
CA ALA A 243 -18.19 -63.75 -83.42
C ALA A 243 -19.47 -64.01 -82.62
N TYR A 244 -19.42 -65.00 -81.73
CA TYR A 244 -20.45 -65.22 -80.71
C TYR A 244 -19.97 -64.62 -79.39
N ILE A 245 -20.60 -63.54 -78.93
CA ILE A 245 -20.20 -62.79 -77.73
C ILE A 245 -21.34 -62.83 -76.71
N THR A 246 -21.10 -63.41 -75.53
CA THR A 246 -22.11 -63.56 -74.48
C THR A 246 -22.37 -62.26 -73.71
N ASN A 247 -21.34 -61.44 -73.47
CA ASN A 247 -21.41 -60.14 -72.79
C ASN A 247 -20.38 -59.18 -73.41
N ILE A 248 -20.76 -57.91 -73.63
CA ILE A 248 -19.87 -56.83 -74.08
C ILE A 248 -19.86 -55.68 -73.07
N ASN A 249 -18.68 -55.20 -72.69
CA ASN A 249 -18.55 -53.90 -72.02
C ASN A 249 -18.54 -52.81 -73.10
N ALA A 250 -19.48 -51.87 -73.01
CA ALA A 250 -19.84 -50.94 -74.08
C ALA A 250 -19.17 -49.56 -73.98
N ASP A 251 -18.34 -49.34 -72.98
CA ASP A 251 -17.60 -48.12 -72.66
C ASP A 251 -16.76 -47.53 -73.81
N LYS A 252 -16.41 -48.31 -74.83
CA LYS A 252 -15.67 -47.85 -76.03
C LYS A 252 -16.33 -48.20 -77.36
N ILE A 253 -17.61 -48.53 -77.37
CA ILE A 253 -18.36 -48.71 -78.62
C ILE A 253 -18.56 -47.34 -79.27
N THR A 254 -17.71 -47.03 -80.24
CA THR A 254 -17.93 -45.91 -81.18
C THR A 254 -18.48 -46.50 -82.47
N THR A 255 -19.80 -46.61 -82.58
CA THR A 255 -20.48 -47.02 -83.82
C THR A 255 -20.93 -45.80 -84.61
N GLY A 256 -21.05 -45.92 -85.93
CA GLY A 256 -21.66 -44.86 -86.75
C GLY A 256 -23.15 -44.67 -86.43
N THR A 257 -23.89 -45.76 -86.23
CA THR A 257 -25.30 -45.73 -85.80
C THR A 257 -25.58 -46.90 -84.86
N LEU A 258 -26.14 -46.61 -83.68
CA LEU A 258 -26.68 -47.60 -82.74
C LEU A 258 -28.21 -47.44 -82.69
N ASP A 259 -28.97 -48.42 -83.16
CA ASP A 259 -30.43 -48.43 -82.97
C ASP A 259 -30.77 -49.03 -81.58
N ALA A 260 -31.23 -48.17 -80.66
CA ALA A 260 -31.26 -48.44 -79.22
C ALA A 260 -32.68 -48.40 -78.60
N ALA A 261 -33.71 -48.85 -79.33
CA ALA A 261 -35.12 -48.78 -78.91
C ALA A 261 -35.49 -49.50 -77.58
N LYS A 262 -34.58 -50.28 -76.97
CA LYS A 262 -34.77 -50.96 -75.66
C LYS A 262 -33.60 -50.76 -74.68
N PHE A 263 -32.87 -49.65 -74.79
CA PHE A 263 -31.68 -49.38 -73.99
C PHE A 263 -32.02 -48.75 -72.63
N THR A 264 -31.72 -49.44 -71.53
CA THR A 264 -31.93 -48.95 -70.16
C THR A 264 -30.57 -48.76 -69.49
N VAL A 265 -30.26 -47.55 -68.99
CA VAL A 265 -28.99 -47.25 -68.30
C VAL A 265 -29.22 -47.14 -66.79
N LYS A 266 -28.57 -48.01 -66.02
CA LYS A 266 -28.68 -48.04 -64.55
C LYS A 266 -27.68 -47.11 -63.85
N ASN A 267 -26.54 -46.85 -64.47
CA ASN A 267 -25.45 -46.03 -63.95
C ASN A 267 -25.00 -45.04 -65.04
N PHE A 268 -25.87 -44.07 -65.34
CA PHE A 268 -25.54 -42.99 -66.24
C PHE A 268 -24.79 -41.91 -65.46
N SER A 269 -23.55 -41.58 -65.85
CA SER A 269 -22.86 -40.37 -65.39
C SER A 269 -23.02 -39.30 -66.46
N ALA A 270 -23.61 -38.16 -66.08
CA ALA A 270 -23.78 -37.01 -66.95
C ALA A 270 -22.49 -36.19 -67.12
N ASP A 271 -21.41 -36.57 -66.42
CA ASP A 271 -20.19 -35.77 -66.29
C ASP A 271 -19.44 -35.54 -67.62
N ASN A 272 -19.76 -36.32 -68.67
CA ASN A 272 -19.10 -36.24 -69.99
C ASN A 272 -20.04 -35.84 -71.15
N ILE A 273 -21.19 -35.20 -70.88
CA ILE A 273 -21.97 -34.52 -71.92
C ILE A 273 -21.28 -33.19 -72.24
N VAL A 274 -20.47 -33.16 -73.30
CA VAL A 274 -19.79 -31.93 -73.75
C VAL A 274 -20.52 -31.41 -74.99
N GLY A 275 -21.59 -30.64 -74.73
CA GLY A 275 -22.50 -30.09 -75.73
C GLY A 275 -23.95 -30.58 -75.55
N GLY A 276 -24.87 -29.65 -75.29
CA GLY A 276 -26.27 -29.89 -74.93
C GLY A 276 -26.68 -29.10 -73.68
N THR A 277 -27.98 -29.00 -73.34
CA THR A 277 -28.46 -28.29 -72.13
C THR A 277 -29.09 -29.29 -71.15
N LEU A 278 -28.62 -29.28 -69.89
CA LEU A 278 -29.34 -29.89 -68.77
C LEU A 278 -30.11 -28.78 -68.03
N SER A 279 -31.43 -28.70 -68.22
CA SER A 279 -32.30 -27.77 -67.51
C SER A 279 -33.01 -28.48 -66.36
N GLU A 280 -33.22 -27.78 -65.23
CA GLU A 280 -33.99 -28.24 -64.04
C GLU A 280 -33.34 -29.38 -63.21
N VAL A 281 -32.03 -29.28 -62.92
CA VAL A 281 -31.31 -30.29 -62.11
C VAL A 281 -31.56 -30.12 -60.61
N VAL A 282 -32.10 -31.16 -59.96
CA VAL A 282 -32.21 -31.29 -58.49
C VAL A 282 -31.46 -32.54 -58.05
N VAL A 283 -30.41 -32.40 -57.24
CA VAL A 283 -29.68 -33.56 -56.68
C VAL A 283 -30.22 -33.88 -55.29
N LYS A 284 -31.17 -34.82 -55.23
CA LYS A 284 -31.73 -35.32 -53.97
C LYS A 284 -30.87 -36.46 -53.45
N THR A 285 -30.14 -36.24 -52.36
CA THR A 285 -29.50 -37.31 -51.60
C THR A 285 -30.45 -37.78 -50.50
N GLY A 286 -31.56 -38.41 -50.89
CA GLY A 286 -32.60 -38.91 -49.98
C GLY A 286 -33.78 -37.94 -49.76
N ASP A 287 -34.54 -38.15 -48.67
CA ASP A 287 -35.84 -37.50 -48.43
C ASP A 287 -35.80 -35.96 -48.35
N ASN A 288 -36.93 -35.35 -48.73
CA ASN A 288 -37.11 -33.98 -49.28
C ASN A 288 -36.64 -32.78 -48.44
N ASP A 289 -36.16 -32.96 -47.22
CA ASP A 289 -35.84 -31.85 -46.32
C ASP A 289 -34.34 -31.66 -46.09
N ARG A 290 -33.48 -32.26 -46.93
CA ARG A 290 -32.03 -32.10 -46.88
C ARG A 290 -31.44 -32.05 -48.28
N TYR A 291 -31.06 -30.86 -48.73
CA TYR A 291 -30.48 -30.71 -50.06
C TYR A 291 -29.41 -29.61 -50.09
N PHE A 292 -28.53 -29.74 -51.08
CA PHE A 292 -27.52 -28.75 -51.41
C PHE A 292 -28.12 -27.77 -52.42
N GLN A 293 -28.16 -26.48 -52.08
CA GLN A 293 -28.64 -25.44 -52.99
C GLN A 293 -27.56 -24.39 -53.23
N THR A 294 -27.35 -24.07 -54.50
CA THR A 294 -26.56 -22.91 -54.90
C THR A 294 -27.51 -21.79 -55.35
N SER A 295 -27.14 -20.56 -55.05
CA SER A 295 -27.78 -19.35 -55.59
C SER A 295 -26.72 -18.44 -56.20
N LYS A 296 -27.12 -17.29 -56.74
CA LYS A 296 -26.23 -16.38 -57.46
C LYS A 296 -24.98 -15.96 -56.66
N ASP A 297 -25.10 -15.77 -55.34
CA ASP A 297 -24.05 -15.21 -54.48
C ASP A 297 -23.70 -16.05 -53.22
N ASN A 298 -24.37 -17.19 -52.96
CA ASN A 298 -24.16 -17.99 -51.73
C ASN A 298 -24.29 -19.51 -51.94
N ILE A 299 -23.66 -20.28 -51.03
CA ILE A 299 -23.75 -21.75 -50.89
C ILE A 299 -24.23 -22.08 -49.47
N TYR A 300 -25.27 -22.90 -49.32
CA TYR A 300 -25.79 -23.32 -48.02
C TYR A 300 -26.46 -24.70 -48.05
N TRP A 301 -26.53 -25.34 -46.88
CA TRP A 301 -27.31 -26.56 -46.66
C TRP A 301 -28.67 -26.20 -46.07
N VAL A 302 -29.75 -26.67 -46.69
CA VAL A 302 -31.12 -26.46 -46.19
C VAL A 302 -31.56 -27.71 -45.43
N ARG A 303 -31.97 -27.53 -44.17
CA ARG A 303 -32.65 -28.59 -43.42
C ARG A 303 -33.89 -28.08 -42.72
N ASN A 304 -35.05 -28.65 -43.07
CA ASN A 304 -36.32 -28.45 -42.38
C ASN A 304 -36.64 -26.96 -42.08
N GLY A 305 -36.44 -26.09 -43.08
CA GLY A 305 -36.72 -24.65 -43.00
C GLY A 305 -35.65 -23.78 -42.33
N SER A 306 -34.57 -24.36 -41.76
CA SER A 306 -33.45 -23.61 -41.19
C SER A 306 -32.21 -23.66 -42.09
N MET A 307 -31.46 -22.55 -42.15
CA MET A 307 -30.24 -22.39 -42.94
C MET A 307 -29.02 -22.34 -42.01
N SER A 308 -28.02 -23.21 -42.25
CA SER A 308 -26.72 -23.18 -41.54
C SER A 308 -25.59 -22.95 -42.53
N LEU A 309 -24.61 -22.12 -42.16
CA LEU A 309 -23.37 -21.92 -42.93
C LEU A 309 -22.42 -23.13 -42.85
N ILE A 310 -22.67 -24.09 -41.94
CA ILE A 310 -21.78 -25.24 -41.70
C ILE A 310 -22.61 -26.51 -41.43
N GLY A 311 -22.37 -27.58 -42.20
CA GLY A 311 -23.07 -28.88 -42.14
C GLY A 311 -22.46 -29.87 -41.13
N ASN A 312 -23.12 -31.01 -40.94
CA ASN A 312 -22.89 -31.99 -39.87
C ASN A 312 -21.46 -32.57 -39.76
N ASP A 313 -20.62 -32.44 -40.79
CA ASP A 313 -19.22 -32.91 -40.82
C ASP A 313 -18.18 -31.79 -40.96
N THR A 314 -18.54 -30.54 -40.69
CA THR A 314 -17.55 -29.47 -40.50
C THR A 314 -17.57 -29.01 -39.04
N TYR A 315 -16.53 -29.47 -38.33
CA TYR A 315 -16.26 -29.28 -36.91
C TYR A 315 -15.66 -27.88 -36.64
N LEU A 316 -16.09 -27.22 -35.56
CA LEU A 316 -15.12 -26.59 -34.66
C LEU A 316 -14.63 -27.71 -33.73
N ASN A 317 -13.38 -28.12 -33.88
CA ASN A 317 -12.77 -29.26 -33.18
C ASN A 317 -13.03 -29.23 -31.66
N SER A 318 -13.22 -30.41 -31.06
CA SER A 318 -13.11 -30.73 -29.61
C SER A 318 -11.90 -30.15 -28.86
N SER A 319 -11.01 -29.44 -29.55
CA SER A 319 -9.77 -28.87 -29.02
C SER A 319 -9.63 -27.36 -29.25
N ASN A 320 -10.71 -26.55 -29.36
CA ASN A 320 -10.78 -25.10 -29.03
C ASN A 320 -11.96 -24.41 -29.75
N GLY A 321 -13.01 -24.01 -29.02
CA GLY A 321 -14.30 -23.60 -29.59
C GLY A 321 -14.72 -22.15 -29.30
N LEU A 322 -15.47 -21.59 -30.26
CA LEU A 322 -16.52 -20.60 -30.01
C LEU A 322 -17.82 -21.40 -29.78
N ASN A 323 -18.36 -21.36 -28.57
CA ASN A 323 -19.68 -21.92 -28.27
C ASN A 323 -20.69 -20.78 -28.08
N ILE A 324 -21.66 -20.69 -28.98
CA ILE A 324 -22.86 -19.86 -28.81
C ILE A 324 -23.94 -20.82 -28.28
N ALA A 325 -24.17 -20.81 -26.98
CA ALA A 325 -25.09 -21.75 -26.33
C ALA A 325 -26.55 -21.42 -26.64
N ASP A 326 -26.90 -20.12 -26.75
CA ASP A 326 -28.19 -19.58 -27.18
C ASP A 326 -28.09 -18.08 -27.54
N GLU A 327 -29.22 -17.40 -27.83
CA GLU A 327 -29.28 -15.96 -28.13
C GLU A 327 -28.88 -15.04 -26.95
N LYS A 328 -28.75 -15.58 -25.74
CA LYS A 328 -28.63 -14.80 -24.50
C LYS A 328 -27.27 -14.94 -23.81
N ASN A 329 -26.53 -16.01 -24.08
CA ASN A 329 -25.23 -16.27 -23.47
C ASN A 329 -24.18 -16.70 -24.53
N ILE A 330 -23.06 -15.97 -24.60
CA ILE A 330 -21.92 -16.29 -25.45
C ILE A 330 -20.73 -16.67 -24.56
N GLN A 331 -20.18 -17.88 -24.76
CA GLN A 331 -18.99 -18.33 -24.03
C GLN A 331 -17.83 -18.56 -24.99
N LEU A 332 -16.77 -17.75 -24.83
CA LEU A 332 -15.49 -17.90 -25.53
C LEU A 332 -14.54 -18.66 -24.61
N THR A 333 -14.30 -19.94 -24.89
CA THR A 333 -13.39 -20.76 -24.07
C THR A 333 -12.17 -21.14 -24.89
N THR A 334 -10.97 -20.74 -24.46
CA THR A 334 -9.73 -21.27 -25.01
C THR A 334 -9.35 -22.55 -24.25
N TRP A 335 -9.81 -23.68 -24.78
CA TRP A 335 -9.54 -25.09 -24.42
C TRP A 335 -10.17 -25.68 -23.15
N GLY A 336 -10.81 -26.85 -23.30
CA GLY A 336 -11.22 -27.75 -22.21
C GLY A 336 -12.74 -27.92 -22.00
N GLY A 337 -13.33 -28.90 -22.70
CA GLY A 337 -14.33 -29.82 -22.13
C GLY A 337 -15.61 -29.29 -21.50
N ALA A 338 -16.27 -28.27 -22.06
CA ALA A 338 -17.61 -27.86 -21.63
C ALA A 338 -18.70 -28.66 -22.40
N THR A 339 -19.56 -29.37 -21.67
CA THR A 339 -20.76 -30.02 -22.22
C THR A 339 -21.99 -29.19 -21.89
N VAL A 340 -22.80 -28.85 -22.90
CA VAL A 340 -24.11 -28.20 -22.70
C VAL A 340 -25.16 -29.29 -22.48
N ASN A 341 -25.76 -29.31 -21.30
CA ASN A 341 -26.83 -30.23 -20.94
C ASN A 341 -28.15 -29.81 -21.58
N LYS A 342 -29.11 -30.74 -21.67
CA LYS A 342 -30.43 -30.51 -22.29
C LYS A 342 -31.26 -29.39 -21.65
N ASP A 343 -30.96 -29.02 -20.41
CA ASP A 343 -31.60 -27.94 -19.67
C ASP A 343 -30.93 -26.57 -19.89
N GLY A 344 -29.92 -26.50 -20.76
CA GLY A 344 -29.13 -25.30 -21.02
C GLY A 344 -28.00 -25.09 -20.02
N SER A 345 -27.85 -25.94 -18.99
CA SER A 345 -26.72 -25.84 -18.07
C SER A 345 -25.43 -26.32 -18.72
N ILE A 346 -24.27 -25.74 -18.34
CA ILE A 346 -22.98 -26.09 -18.93
C ILE A 346 -22.08 -26.69 -17.85
N THR A 347 -21.68 -27.95 -18.03
CA THR A 347 -20.76 -28.66 -17.11
C THR A 347 -19.38 -28.78 -17.72
N ASN A 348 -18.35 -28.33 -17.00
CA ASN A 348 -16.94 -28.48 -17.41
C ASN A 348 -16.27 -29.55 -16.53
N THR A 349 -15.88 -30.68 -17.12
CA THR A 349 -15.21 -31.77 -16.40
C THR A 349 -13.68 -31.77 -16.55
N SER A 350 -13.10 -30.81 -17.28
CA SER A 350 -11.65 -30.68 -17.42
C SER A 350 -11.06 -29.80 -16.33
N GLY A 351 -10.50 -30.45 -15.30
CA GLY A 351 -9.89 -29.83 -14.11
C GLY A 351 -8.53 -29.15 -14.33
N ASN A 352 -8.35 -28.29 -15.34
CA ASN A 352 -7.13 -27.50 -15.47
C ASN A 352 -7.33 -26.05 -14.99
N ILE A 353 -6.54 -25.69 -13.98
CA ILE A 353 -6.51 -24.38 -13.32
C ILE A 353 -5.60 -23.43 -14.14
N GLY A 354 -6.07 -22.22 -14.50
CA GLY A 354 -5.21 -21.11 -14.96
C GLY A 354 -5.40 -20.56 -16.40
N HIS A 355 -6.51 -20.82 -17.10
CA HIS A 355 -6.72 -20.32 -18.47
C HIS A 355 -7.75 -19.20 -18.58
N PRO A 356 -7.47 -18.09 -19.30
CA PRO A 356 -8.37 -16.97 -19.34
C PRO A 356 -9.71 -17.29 -20.03
N LYS A 357 -10.80 -17.04 -19.32
CA LYS A 357 -12.18 -17.28 -19.77
C LYS A 357 -12.96 -15.97 -19.70
N ILE A 358 -13.73 -15.66 -20.74
CA ILE A 358 -14.72 -14.56 -20.73
C ILE A 358 -16.11 -15.17 -20.58
N VAL A 359 -16.80 -14.83 -19.50
CA VAL A 359 -18.18 -15.23 -19.23
C VAL A 359 -19.07 -14.00 -19.25
N ILE A 360 -20.12 -14.02 -20.09
CA ILE A 360 -21.20 -13.05 -20.10
C ILE A 360 -22.43 -13.75 -19.52
N ASP A 361 -22.85 -13.35 -18.31
CA ASP A 361 -24.00 -13.93 -17.62
C ASP A 361 -25.04 -12.86 -17.31
N ARG A 362 -25.96 -12.68 -18.27
CA ARG A 362 -26.97 -11.62 -18.17
C ARG A 362 -28.02 -11.88 -17.07
N GLU A 363 -28.08 -13.10 -16.52
CA GLU A 363 -29.03 -13.48 -15.47
C GLU A 363 -28.39 -13.64 -14.08
N GLY A 364 -27.05 -13.54 -13.97
CA GLY A 364 -26.36 -13.43 -12.69
C GLY A 364 -26.29 -14.70 -11.85
N LYS A 365 -26.30 -15.88 -12.46
CA LYS A 365 -26.34 -17.17 -11.76
C LYS A 365 -24.97 -17.84 -11.62
N TYR A 366 -23.91 -17.26 -12.19
CA TYR A 366 -22.53 -17.76 -12.14
C TYR A 366 -21.80 -17.37 -10.84
N ASN A 367 -21.23 -18.36 -10.13
CA ASN A 367 -20.35 -18.14 -8.98
C ASN A 367 -18.87 -18.17 -9.40
N PRO A 368 -18.11 -17.05 -9.29
CA PRO A 368 -16.69 -17.02 -9.66
C PRO A 368 -15.78 -17.73 -8.65
N ASP A 369 -16.23 -17.99 -7.42
CA ASP A 369 -15.44 -18.63 -6.36
C ASP A 369 -15.59 -20.17 -6.33
N ASP A 370 -16.53 -20.74 -7.11
CA ASP A 370 -16.76 -22.20 -7.28
C ASP A 370 -16.77 -22.60 -8.78
N PRO A 371 -15.60 -22.85 -9.38
CA PRO A 371 -15.48 -23.13 -10.82
C PRO A 371 -15.86 -24.57 -11.23
N TYR A 372 -16.07 -25.51 -10.30
CA TYR A 372 -16.19 -26.94 -10.62
C TYR A 372 -17.44 -27.66 -10.10
N GLY A 373 -18.32 -27.07 -9.28
CA GLY A 373 -19.61 -27.73 -9.03
C GLY A 373 -20.55 -27.14 -8.00
N THR A 374 -21.69 -26.62 -8.48
CA THR A 374 -23.05 -27.18 -8.34
C THR A 374 -23.96 -26.38 -9.29
N ALA A 375 -25.04 -26.98 -9.79
CA ALA A 375 -25.92 -26.35 -10.78
C ALA A 375 -26.39 -24.95 -10.34
N PHE A 376 -26.01 -23.88 -11.05
CA PHE A 376 -26.60 -22.52 -11.04
C PHE A 376 -27.36 -22.11 -9.75
N SER A 377 -26.78 -22.35 -8.57
CA SER A 377 -27.47 -22.11 -7.30
C SER A 377 -26.51 -21.49 -6.30
N GLY A 378 -26.52 -20.15 -6.26
CA GLY A 378 -26.14 -19.41 -5.06
C GLY A 378 -24.92 -18.50 -5.15
N GLY A 379 -24.98 -17.46 -5.99
CA GLY A 379 -24.30 -16.16 -5.81
C GLY A 379 -22.94 -15.98 -6.53
N PRO A 380 -22.48 -14.73 -6.80
CA PRO A 380 -23.12 -13.42 -6.58
C PRO A 380 -23.84 -12.93 -7.85
N GLY A 381 -25.10 -12.52 -7.65
CA GLY A 381 -25.96 -11.98 -8.71
C GLY A 381 -25.33 -10.85 -9.54
N ASP A 382 -25.63 -10.89 -10.83
CA ASP A 382 -25.51 -9.85 -11.86
C ASP A 382 -24.11 -9.58 -12.46
N SER A 383 -23.31 -10.60 -12.80
CA SER A 383 -22.05 -10.44 -13.54
C SER A 383 -22.23 -10.26 -15.05
N GLU A 384 -21.97 -9.07 -15.61
CA GLU A 384 -22.11 -8.84 -17.06
C GLU A 384 -20.89 -9.33 -17.84
N ILE A 385 -19.67 -9.17 -17.30
CA ILE A 385 -18.43 -9.71 -17.88
C ILE A 385 -17.50 -10.13 -16.75
N THR A 386 -17.09 -11.40 -16.71
CA THR A 386 -16.02 -11.87 -15.83
C THR A 386 -14.87 -12.43 -16.67
N GLN A 387 -13.65 -11.93 -16.44
CA GLN A 387 -12.41 -12.45 -17.00
C GLN A 387 -11.62 -13.15 -15.89
N TRP A 388 -11.55 -14.47 -15.97
CA TRP A 388 -10.66 -15.25 -15.11
C TRP A 388 -9.24 -15.19 -15.66
N VAL A 389 -8.21 -15.11 -14.82
CA VAL A 389 -6.80 -15.02 -15.26
C VAL A 389 -5.87 -16.02 -14.56
N GLY A 390 -6.33 -16.67 -13.49
CA GLY A 390 -5.51 -17.57 -12.65
C GLY A 390 -6.35 -18.26 -11.57
N ASN A 391 -5.75 -19.13 -10.76
CA ASN A 391 -6.47 -19.86 -9.69
C ASN A 391 -7.20 -18.91 -8.73
N LYS A 392 -8.53 -18.79 -8.84
CA LYS A 392 -9.37 -17.82 -8.11
C LYS A 392 -9.01 -16.33 -8.34
N GLU A 393 -8.27 -16.02 -9.40
CA GLU A 393 -7.94 -14.64 -9.80
C GLU A 393 -8.82 -14.20 -10.96
N TYR A 394 -9.50 -13.06 -10.81
CA TYR A 394 -10.41 -12.56 -11.83
C TYR A 394 -10.59 -11.04 -11.79
N THR A 395 -11.01 -10.50 -12.94
CA THR A 395 -11.66 -9.19 -13.04
C THR A 395 -13.13 -9.38 -13.36
N ALA A 396 -14.02 -8.66 -12.68
CA ALA A 396 -15.46 -8.78 -12.86
C ALA A 396 -16.13 -7.42 -12.94
N LEU A 397 -17.02 -7.27 -13.93
CA LEU A 397 -17.95 -6.16 -14.07
C LEU A 397 -19.35 -6.64 -13.71
N PHE A 398 -19.92 -6.06 -12.65
CA PHE A 398 -21.24 -6.41 -12.15
C PHE A 398 -22.25 -5.32 -12.53
N TYR A 399 -23.32 -5.74 -13.20
CA TYR A 399 -24.40 -4.85 -13.58
C TYR A 399 -25.03 -4.21 -12.34
N GLY A 400 -24.93 -2.89 -12.25
CA GLY A 400 -25.46 -2.12 -11.11
C GLY A 400 -24.77 -2.40 -9.77
N LYS A 401 -23.58 -3.01 -9.72
CA LYS A 401 -22.79 -3.20 -8.48
C LYS A 401 -21.34 -2.75 -8.59
N GLY A 402 -20.79 -2.64 -9.81
CA GLY A 402 -19.50 -2.00 -10.06
C GLY A 402 -18.40 -2.93 -10.59
N PHE A 403 -17.14 -2.63 -10.29
CA PHE A 403 -15.96 -3.31 -10.83
C PHE A 403 -15.08 -3.86 -9.71
N THR A 404 -14.63 -5.11 -9.84
CA THR A 404 -13.74 -5.76 -8.87
C THR A 404 -12.57 -6.44 -9.56
N VAL A 405 -11.38 -6.28 -8.99
CA VAL A 405 -10.19 -7.12 -9.25
C VAL A 405 -9.92 -7.94 -7.99
N HIS A 406 -9.93 -9.26 -8.13
CA HIS A 406 -9.59 -10.19 -7.07
C HIS A 406 -8.25 -10.85 -7.39
N LEU A 407 -7.29 -10.72 -6.47
CA LEU A 407 -5.98 -11.36 -6.54
C LEU A 407 -5.91 -12.44 -5.45
N ASN A 408 -5.44 -13.62 -5.80
CA ASN A 408 -5.35 -14.74 -4.87
C ASN A 408 -3.95 -14.79 -4.27
N ASP A 409 -3.76 -14.09 -3.16
CA ASP A 409 -2.54 -14.07 -2.35
C ASP A 409 -2.45 -15.24 -1.35
N GLY A 410 -3.41 -16.17 -1.37
CA GLY A 410 -3.50 -17.30 -0.44
C GLY A 410 -4.47 -17.10 0.73
N ASN A 411 -5.04 -15.89 0.94
CA ASN A 411 -5.99 -15.61 2.04
C ASN A 411 -7.45 -15.35 1.58
N ASN A 412 -7.74 -15.43 0.27
CA ASN A 412 -9.04 -15.21 -0.38
C ASN A 412 -9.65 -13.78 -0.25
N ASN A 413 -8.91 -12.77 0.24
CA ASN A 413 -9.51 -11.47 0.58
C ASN A 413 -8.92 -10.25 -0.13
N SER A 414 -7.78 -10.35 -0.82
CA SER A 414 -7.15 -9.20 -1.50
C SER A 414 -7.95 -8.71 -2.71
N LYS A 415 -8.66 -7.58 -2.55
CA LYS A 415 -9.63 -7.06 -3.53
C LYS A 415 -9.48 -5.54 -3.76
N PHE A 416 -9.41 -5.14 -5.02
CA PHE A 416 -9.70 -3.75 -5.44
C PHE A 416 -11.14 -3.68 -5.92
N SER A 417 -11.99 -2.85 -5.28
CA SER A 417 -13.42 -2.76 -5.61
C SER A 417 -13.91 -1.32 -5.76
N ILE A 418 -14.56 -1.05 -6.88
CA ILE A 418 -15.34 0.17 -7.13
C ILE A 418 -16.81 -0.24 -7.07
N GLN A 419 -17.52 0.11 -5.98
CA GLN A 419 -18.92 -0.29 -5.79
C GLN A 419 -19.88 0.76 -6.36
N LYS A 420 -21.13 0.35 -6.65
CA LYS A 420 -22.23 1.31 -6.85
C LYS A 420 -22.32 2.20 -5.60
N ASP A 421 -22.64 3.47 -5.81
CA ASP A 421 -22.66 4.56 -4.81
C ASP A 421 -21.32 5.31 -4.63
N ASN A 422 -20.38 5.20 -5.59
CA ASN A 422 -19.08 5.90 -5.59
C ASN A 422 -18.16 5.58 -4.40
N LYS A 423 -18.36 4.44 -3.74
CA LYS A 423 -17.44 3.95 -2.70
C LYS A 423 -16.26 3.25 -3.37
N VAL A 424 -15.09 3.88 -3.30
CA VAL A 424 -13.81 3.32 -3.76
C VAL A 424 -13.06 2.83 -2.52
N GLY A 425 -12.85 1.53 -2.42
CA GLY A 425 -12.15 0.91 -1.29
C GLY A 425 -10.98 0.06 -1.77
N VAL A 426 -9.85 0.17 -1.07
CA VAL A 426 -8.71 -0.74 -1.19
C VAL A 426 -8.72 -1.59 0.09
N TYR A 427 -8.93 -2.90 -0.05
CA TYR A 427 -8.77 -3.84 1.05
C TYR A 427 -7.51 -4.65 0.80
N VAL A 428 -6.53 -4.52 1.68
CA VAL A 428 -5.29 -5.29 1.66
C VAL A 428 -5.40 -6.29 2.81
N GLY A 429 -5.53 -7.58 2.49
CA GLY A 429 -5.65 -8.64 3.49
C GLY A 429 -4.38 -8.78 4.34
N ASP A 430 -4.52 -9.34 5.53
CA ASP A 430 -3.41 -9.53 6.48
C ASP A 430 -2.37 -10.52 5.90
N GLY A 431 -1.35 -9.99 5.23
CA GLY A 431 -0.17 -10.74 4.80
C GLY A 431 0.95 -10.66 5.83
N ASP A 432 1.89 -11.62 5.79
CA ASP A 432 3.01 -11.75 6.74
C ASP A 432 3.95 -10.52 6.80
N ASP A 433 3.89 -9.62 5.80
CA ASP A 433 4.71 -8.40 5.69
C ASP A 433 3.94 -7.09 5.96
N GLY A 434 2.67 -7.18 6.38
CA GLY A 434 1.82 -6.03 6.70
C GLY A 434 1.15 -5.39 5.47
N SER A 435 -0.11 -4.99 5.66
CA SER A 435 -0.92 -4.34 4.64
C SER A 435 -0.49 -2.88 4.41
N GLU A 436 0.15 -2.57 3.28
CA GLU A 436 0.50 -1.18 2.90
C GLU A 436 -0.42 -0.63 1.81
N ILE A 437 -1.07 0.52 2.06
CA ILE A 437 -1.70 1.35 1.02
C ILE A 437 -0.76 2.50 0.67
N ARG A 438 0.04 2.33 -0.38
CA ARG A 438 0.98 3.36 -0.84
C ARG A 438 0.35 4.31 -1.87
N ILE A 439 -0.02 5.52 -1.44
CA ILE A 439 -0.53 6.57 -2.33
C ILE A 439 0.62 7.50 -2.72
N THR A 440 1.26 7.22 -3.85
CA THR A 440 2.33 8.06 -4.43
C THR A 440 1.74 9.15 -5.35
N GLY A 441 2.00 10.42 -5.03
CA GLY A 441 1.62 11.57 -5.86
C GLY A 441 2.33 12.86 -5.42
N SER A 442 2.45 13.83 -6.32
CA SER A 442 3.06 15.14 -6.05
C SER A 442 2.09 16.18 -5.46
N GLY A 443 0.82 15.81 -5.28
CA GLY A 443 -0.24 16.65 -4.73
C GLY A 443 -0.74 16.18 -3.35
N PRO A 444 -1.51 17.01 -2.63
CA PRO A 444 -2.05 16.65 -1.33
C PRO A 444 -3.06 15.50 -1.43
N ILE A 445 -2.92 14.50 -0.56
CA ILE A 445 -3.95 13.47 -0.35
C ILE A 445 -5.04 14.10 0.52
N LYS A 446 -6.23 14.31 -0.06
CA LYS A 446 -7.39 14.83 0.68
C LYS A 446 -8.21 13.66 1.22
N LEU A 447 -8.11 13.41 2.52
CA LEU A 447 -9.03 12.52 3.23
C LEU A 447 -10.17 13.39 3.79
N GLN A 448 -11.40 13.20 3.30
CA GLN A 448 -12.56 14.01 3.68
C GLN A 448 -13.69 13.10 4.16
N GLY A 449 -14.14 13.27 5.41
CA GLY A 449 -15.24 12.51 5.98
C GLY A 449 -15.71 13.09 7.31
N LYS A 450 -16.98 12.87 7.67
CA LYS A 450 -17.57 13.27 8.97
C LYS A 450 -16.86 12.60 10.16
N TYR A 451 -16.32 11.41 9.93
CA TYR A 451 -15.46 10.66 10.82
C TYR A 451 -14.30 10.12 9.98
N LEU A 452 -13.10 10.63 10.21
CA LEU A 452 -11.87 9.96 9.80
C LEU A 452 -11.45 9.17 11.03
N ASP A 453 -11.81 7.89 11.07
CA ASP A 453 -11.25 6.95 12.03
C ASP A 453 -9.97 6.42 11.38
N ASP A 454 -8.84 6.90 11.88
CA ASP A 454 -7.51 6.49 11.45
C ASP A 454 -7.09 5.13 12.03
N GLY A 455 -7.90 4.57 12.93
CA GLY A 455 -7.64 3.27 13.53
C GLY A 455 -6.46 3.26 14.51
N PHE A 456 -5.99 4.42 15.01
CA PHE A 456 -4.87 4.51 15.96
C PHE A 456 -5.17 3.96 17.37
N ASP A 457 -6.28 3.25 17.57
CA ASP A 457 -6.57 2.47 18.79
C ASP A 457 -5.91 1.08 18.74
N ASP A 458 -4.79 0.97 18.03
CA ASP A 458 -4.00 -0.25 17.85
C ASP A 458 -2.86 -0.38 18.89
N GLY A 459 -2.69 0.64 19.74
CA GLY A 459 -1.62 0.70 20.75
C GLY A 459 -0.24 0.97 20.16
N MET A 460 -0.13 1.38 18.89
CA MET A 460 1.13 1.68 18.22
C MET A 460 1.51 3.18 18.32
N THR A 461 2.79 3.46 18.12
CA THR A 461 3.32 4.82 18.01
C THR A 461 3.15 5.35 16.59
N HIS A 462 2.31 6.36 16.42
CA HIS A 462 2.08 7.02 15.14
C HIS A 462 2.97 8.26 15.02
N THR A 463 3.85 8.28 14.02
CA THR A 463 4.80 9.39 13.78
C THR A 463 4.33 10.23 12.61
N PHE A 464 3.99 11.49 12.89
CA PHE A 464 3.70 12.49 11.86
C PHE A 464 4.89 13.43 11.70
N GLY A 465 5.20 13.83 10.46
CA GLY A 465 6.22 14.84 10.18
C GLY A 465 5.74 16.24 10.57
N ASN A 466 5.20 16.99 9.60
CA ASN A 466 4.61 18.31 9.85
C ASN A 466 3.09 18.21 9.94
N VAL A 467 2.52 18.60 11.08
CA VAL A 467 1.06 18.61 11.31
C VAL A 467 0.59 20.05 11.48
N GLN A 468 -0.31 20.51 10.61
CA GLN A 468 -1.04 21.78 10.77
C GLN A 468 -2.51 21.46 11.00
N VAL A 469 -3.02 21.84 12.17
CA VAL A 469 -4.40 21.61 12.60
C VAL A 469 -5.00 22.91 13.13
N ASP A 470 -6.24 23.22 12.73
CA ASP A 470 -6.91 24.45 13.19
C ASP A 470 -7.27 24.35 14.68
N ASN A 471 -7.76 23.19 15.11
CA ASN A 471 -8.30 22.97 16.45
C ASN A 471 -7.76 21.66 17.06
N LEU A 472 -6.63 21.74 17.75
CA LEU A 472 -6.05 20.61 18.48
C LEU A 472 -6.66 20.49 19.89
N HIS A 473 -7.34 19.39 20.18
CA HIS A 473 -7.76 19.01 21.54
C HIS A 473 -7.16 17.66 21.93
N VAL A 474 -6.29 17.67 22.94
CA VAL A 474 -5.63 16.46 23.46
C VAL A 474 -6.22 16.10 24.81
N ARG A 475 -6.91 14.96 24.91
CA ARG A 475 -7.66 14.56 26.12
C ARG A 475 -6.79 14.11 27.30
N LYS A 476 -5.55 13.70 27.02
CA LYS A 476 -4.63 13.17 28.03
C LYS A 476 -3.41 14.07 28.15
N TRP A 477 -2.33 13.73 27.46
CA TRP A 477 -1.04 14.40 27.61
C TRP A 477 -0.60 15.01 26.29
N LEU A 478 -0.18 16.28 26.33
CA LEU A 478 0.51 16.96 25.25
C LEU A 478 1.92 17.30 25.73
N GLY A 479 2.90 16.51 25.30
CA GLY A 479 4.31 16.88 25.40
C GLY A 479 4.72 17.71 24.21
N VAL A 480 5.50 18.76 24.47
CA VAL A 480 6.15 19.55 23.43
C VAL A 480 7.63 19.57 23.76
N ASP A 481 8.44 18.86 22.99
CA ASP A 481 9.87 18.96 23.09
C ASP A 481 10.35 20.26 22.40
N GLN A 482 11.37 20.89 22.97
CA GLN A 482 11.94 22.16 22.52
C GLN A 482 11.01 23.36 22.71
N SER A 483 10.34 23.84 21.66
CA SER A 483 9.73 25.16 21.64
C SER A 483 8.19 25.11 21.67
N LYS A 484 7.59 25.83 22.61
CA LYS A 484 6.13 26.07 22.67
C LYS A 484 5.87 27.56 22.46
N ASN A 485 5.37 27.92 21.28
CA ASN A 485 5.23 29.31 20.84
C ASN A 485 3.78 29.67 20.46
N ALA A 486 3.38 30.91 20.74
CA ALA A 486 2.23 31.55 20.12
C ALA A 486 2.69 32.35 18.90
N ILE A 487 2.01 32.18 17.76
CA ILE A 487 2.25 32.97 16.54
C ILE A 487 1.32 34.18 16.56
N VAL A 488 1.88 35.39 16.45
CA VAL A 488 1.14 36.66 16.48
C VAL A 488 1.53 37.54 15.29
N LYS A 489 0.56 38.25 14.71
CA LYS A 489 0.79 39.15 13.59
C LYS A 489 1.32 40.49 14.10
N THR A 490 2.39 40.97 13.48
CA THR A 490 3.02 42.27 13.73
C THR A 490 3.27 42.98 12.41
N SER A 491 3.76 44.22 12.47
CA SER A 491 4.19 45.00 11.31
C SER A 491 5.36 44.37 10.54
N GLN A 492 6.12 43.45 11.16
CA GLN A 492 7.20 42.68 10.52
C GLN A 492 6.75 41.31 9.99
N GLY A 493 5.44 41.02 10.03
CA GLY A 493 4.88 39.72 9.71
C GLY A 493 4.56 38.88 10.95
N PRO A 494 4.28 37.58 10.78
CA PRO A 494 4.07 36.66 11.90
C PRO A 494 5.36 36.46 12.71
N VAL A 495 5.29 36.66 14.02
CA VAL A 495 6.40 36.42 14.95
C VAL A 495 5.97 35.41 16.01
N THR A 496 6.94 34.71 16.59
CA THR A 496 6.72 33.76 17.67
C THR A 496 7.04 34.40 19.02
N ILE A 497 6.16 34.20 19.99
CA ILE A 497 6.42 34.51 21.40
C ILE A 497 6.26 33.23 22.23
N ASN A 498 7.21 32.97 23.13
CA ASN A 498 7.18 31.79 23.98
C ASN A 498 5.89 31.77 24.81
N ALA A 499 5.28 30.59 24.94
CA ALA A 499 4.05 30.43 25.69
C ALA A 499 4.28 30.70 27.19
N TYR A 500 3.45 31.56 27.76
CA TYR A 500 3.47 31.91 29.17
C TYR A 500 2.13 31.55 29.81
N GLU A 501 2.09 30.45 30.57
CA GLU A 501 0.84 29.90 31.10
C GLU A 501 0.38 30.68 32.33
N THR A 502 -0.72 31.42 32.19
CA THR A 502 -1.39 32.10 33.31
C THR A 502 -2.90 31.93 33.20
N ALA A 503 -3.67 32.29 34.24
CA ALA A 503 -5.14 32.20 34.20
C ALA A 503 -5.78 33.10 33.11
N GLU A 504 -5.02 34.05 32.57
CA GLU A 504 -5.40 34.94 31.48
C GLU A 504 -4.31 35.00 30.40
N TYR A 505 -4.60 35.64 29.26
CA TYR A 505 -3.61 35.75 28.19
C TYR A 505 -2.68 36.93 28.44
N TYR A 506 -1.51 36.66 29.03
CA TYR A 506 -0.44 37.62 29.22
C TYR A 506 0.77 37.27 28.37
N PHE A 507 1.43 38.29 27.83
CA PHE A 507 2.82 38.20 27.39
C PHE A 507 3.67 39.08 28.30
N GLY A 508 4.92 38.65 28.48
CA GLY A 508 5.88 39.38 29.28
C GLY A 508 7.20 39.58 28.55
N ASP A 509 7.88 40.63 28.97
CA ASP A 509 9.25 40.94 28.55
C ASP A 509 10.05 41.29 29.81
N ILE A 510 11.35 41.02 29.77
CA ILE A 510 12.23 41.11 30.95
C ILE A 510 13.51 41.81 30.53
N GLY A 511 13.95 42.75 31.35
CA GLY A 511 15.24 43.42 31.14
C GLY A 511 15.76 44.11 32.38
N GLU A 512 16.79 44.92 32.18
CA GLU A 512 17.44 45.69 33.22
C GLU A 512 17.44 47.19 32.87
N GLY A 513 17.63 48.03 33.89
CA GLY A 513 17.70 49.48 33.78
C GLY A 513 18.53 50.10 34.90
N GLN A 514 18.80 51.40 34.78
CA GLN A 514 19.47 52.19 35.80
C GLN A 514 18.84 53.58 35.88
N THR A 515 18.59 54.08 37.09
CA THR A 515 18.12 55.46 37.28
C THR A 515 19.20 56.47 36.97
N GLY A 516 18.82 57.70 36.60
CA GLY A 516 19.76 58.80 36.43
C GLY A 516 20.24 59.38 37.76
N ALA A 517 21.00 60.47 37.68
CA ALA A 517 21.42 61.25 38.83
C ALA A 517 20.24 61.91 39.57
N ASP A 518 19.10 62.07 38.90
CA ASP A 518 17.83 62.56 39.45
C ASP A 518 16.96 61.45 40.07
N GLY A 519 17.43 60.20 40.04
CA GLY A 519 16.68 59.05 40.54
C GLY A 519 15.60 58.55 39.59
N ILE A 520 15.57 58.99 38.32
CA ILE A 520 14.52 58.62 37.34
C ILE A 520 15.09 57.75 36.21
N ALA A 521 14.37 56.70 35.81
CA ALA A 521 14.63 55.91 34.60
C ALA A 521 13.38 55.83 33.72
N TYR A 522 13.56 56.01 32.41
CA TYR A 522 12.52 55.80 31.41
C TYR A 522 12.82 54.50 30.65
N ILE A 523 11.96 53.50 30.80
CA ILE A 523 12.12 52.20 30.11
C ILE A 523 11.12 52.12 28.97
N GLY A 524 11.64 52.14 27.74
CA GLY A 524 10.84 51.95 26.54
C GLY A 524 10.36 50.50 26.42
N ILE A 525 9.10 50.31 26.05
CA ILE A 525 8.57 48.99 25.70
C ILE A 525 9.01 48.71 24.26
N GLU A 526 9.65 47.55 24.03
CA GLU A 526 10.13 47.17 22.70
C GLU A 526 8.97 47.21 21.69
N LYS A 527 9.23 47.78 20.51
CA LYS A 527 8.20 48.14 19.53
C LYS A 527 7.42 46.91 19.07
N LEU A 528 8.12 45.83 18.71
CA LEU A 528 7.51 44.60 18.23
C LEU A 528 6.71 43.90 19.33
N PHE A 529 7.23 43.85 20.56
CA PHE A 529 6.51 43.35 21.73
C PHE A 529 5.23 44.14 21.98
N ASN A 530 5.29 45.48 21.93
CA ASN A 530 4.11 46.36 22.13
C ASN A 530 3.02 46.14 21.06
N GLU A 531 3.38 45.65 19.87
CA GLU A 531 2.40 45.25 18.86
C GLU A 531 1.65 43.98 19.25
N THR A 532 2.24 43.09 20.06
CA THR A 532 1.63 41.83 20.52
C THR A 532 0.72 41.97 21.74
N VAL A 533 0.90 43.03 22.54
CA VAL A 533 0.16 43.28 23.79
C VAL A 533 -0.70 44.55 23.72
N ASN A 534 -1.64 44.68 24.65
CA ASN A 534 -2.42 45.88 24.85
C ASN A 534 -1.99 46.61 26.13
N THR A 535 -1.20 47.66 25.94
CA THR A 535 -0.68 48.56 26.99
C THR A 535 -1.52 49.82 27.16
N THR A 536 -2.65 49.94 26.43
CA THR A 536 -3.63 51.05 26.63
C THR A 536 -4.56 50.80 27.83
N ILE A 537 -4.60 49.55 28.31
CA ILE A 537 -5.25 49.15 29.56
C ILE A 537 -4.18 48.93 30.65
N PRO A 538 -4.56 48.87 31.94
CA PRO A 538 -3.60 48.61 33.01
C PRO A 538 -2.80 47.32 32.77
N TYR A 539 -1.48 47.44 32.78
CA TYR A 539 -0.53 46.32 32.72
C TYR A 539 0.36 46.31 33.97
N HIS A 540 1.03 45.20 34.24
CA HIS A 540 1.87 45.05 35.42
C HIS A 540 3.33 45.28 35.08
N VAL A 541 4.03 45.99 35.95
CA VAL A 541 5.49 46.11 35.92
C VAL A 541 5.98 45.75 37.30
N PHE A 542 6.90 44.81 37.36
CA PHE A 542 7.58 44.39 38.57
C PHE A 542 9.02 44.87 38.48
N VAL A 543 9.56 45.48 39.54
CA VAL A 543 10.93 45.99 39.59
C VAL A 543 11.67 45.43 40.80
N THR A 544 12.95 45.16 40.64
CA THR A 544 13.84 44.73 41.74
C THR A 544 15.13 45.54 41.71
N ALA A 545 15.45 46.22 42.81
CA ALA A 545 16.69 47.00 42.93
C ALA A 545 17.93 46.10 43.02
N TYR A 546 19.02 46.53 42.38
CA TYR A 546 20.36 45.96 42.45
C TYR A 546 21.32 46.95 43.14
N GLY A 547 20.97 47.32 44.37
CA GLY A 547 21.73 48.23 45.22
C GLY A 547 20.91 48.70 46.42
N PRO A 548 21.52 49.40 47.39
CA PRO A 548 20.78 50.01 48.48
C PRO A 548 19.90 51.13 47.95
N GLY A 549 18.61 51.12 48.30
CA GLY A 549 17.63 52.11 47.89
C GLY A 549 16.23 51.52 47.73
N ILE A 550 15.23 52.39 47.78
CA ILE A 550 13.84 52.06 47.46
C ILE A 550 13.63 52.34 45.98
N ILE A 551 13.11 51.35 45.25
CA ILE A 551 12.73 51.50 43.85
C ILE A 551 11.25 51.23 43.65
N TRP A 552 10.59 52.02 42.80
CA TRP A 552 9.18 51.84 42.50
C TRP A 552 8.83 52.27 41.07
N VAL A 553 7.72 51.74 40.58
CA VAL A 553 7.13 52.16 39.30
C VAL A 553 6.28 53.40 39.55
N ASP A 554 6.66 54.52 38.94
CA ASP A 554 5.97 55.81 39.07
C ASP A 554 4.84 55.93 38.05
N GLN A 555 5.09 55.57 36.79
CA GLN A 555 4.14 55.74 35.68
C GLN A 555 4.17 54.56 34.71
N ARG A 556 3.01 54.28 34.13
CA ARG A 556 2.78 53.25 33.10
C ARG A 556 2.12 53.92 31.89
N GLU A 557 2.87 54.13 30.82
CA GLU A 557 2.40 54.73 29.58
C GLU A 557 2.31 53.68 28.46
N HIS A 558 1.69 54.02 27.33
CA HIS A 558 1.46 53.07 26.23
C HIS A 558 2.74 52.50 25.60
N ASN A 559 3.84 53.26 25.58
CA ASN A 559 5.09 52.86 24.93
C ASN A 559 6.30 52.84 25.89
N ARG A 560 6.09 53.12 27.17
CA ARG A 560 7.16 53.16 28.19
C ARG A 560 6.59 53.07 29.59
N PHE A 561 7.44 52.80 30.56
CA PHE A 561 7.13 53.02 31.97
C PHE A 561 8.28 53.78 32.64
N VAL A 562 7.95 54.47 33.74
CA VAL A 562 8.89 55.29 34.49
C VAL A 562 9.15 54.62 35.83
N VAL A 563 10.43 54.40 36.13
CA VAL A 563 10.90 53.84 37.39
C VAL A 563 11.63 54.94 38.15
N LYS A 564 11.36 55.07 39.45
CA LYS A 564 12.02 56.03 40.33
C LYS A 564 12.71 55.33 41.48
N SER A 565 13.74 56.00 41.97
CA SER A 565 14.56 55.58 43.09
C SER A 565 14.80 56.76 44.03
N ASP A 566 14.90 56.48 45.34
CA ASP A 566 15.34 57.44 46.34
C ASP A 566 16.87 57.64 46.34
N GLN A 567 17.61 56.78 45.63
CA GLN A 567 19.05 56.88 45.38
C GLN A 567 19.35 57.18 43.90
N PRO A 568 20.36 58.02 43.60
CA PRO A 568 20.81 58.24 42.22
C PRO A 568 21.53 57.01 41.67
N ASN A 569 21.45 56.80 40.35
CA ASN A 569 22.20 55.75 39.64
C ASN A 569 21.95 54.31 40.14
N LEU A 570 20.76 54.02 40.67
CA LEU A 570 20.39 52.69 41.15
C LEU A 570 20.07 51.77 39.97
N LYS A 571 20.75 50.63 39.88
CA LYS A 571 20.47 49.57 38.89
C LYS A 571 19.27 48.74 39.33
N PHE A 572 18.53 48.19 38.39
CA PHE A 572 17.37 47.35 38.67
C PHE A 572 17.04 46.40 37.51
N SER A 573 16.35 45.31 37.83
CA SER A 573 15.63 44.50 36.85
C SER A 573 14.17 44.91 36.78
N TRP A 574 13.55 44.68 35.62
CA TRP A 574 12.14 44.89 35.39
C TRP A 574 11.53 43.71 34.63
N GLU A 575 10.27 43.41 34.94
CA GLU A 575 9.42 42.51 34.17
C GLU A 575 8.11 43.23 33.87
N ILE A 576 7.75 43.32 32.59
CA ILE A 576 6.43 43.77 32.16
C ILE A 576 5.55 42.54 31.91
N LYS A 577 4.29 42.58 32.38
CA LYS A 577 3.24 41.63 31.98
C LYS A 577 2.04 42.41 31.47
N ALA A 578 1.77 42.29 30.18
CA ALA A 578 0.65 42.97 29.52
C ALA A 578 -0.26 41.96 28.82
N LYS A 579 -1.56 42.28 28.76
CA LYS A 579 -2.55 41.40 28.13
C LYS A 579 -2.25 41.23 26.66
N ARG A 580 -2.34 40.00 26.15
CA ARG A 580 -2.27 39.72 24.71
C ARG A 580 -3.38 40.50 24.00
N LYS A 581 -3.01 41.22 22.94
CA LYS A 581 -3.94 42.02 22.14
C LYS A 581 -5.04 41.12 21.54
N GLY A 582 -6.31 41.49 21.72
CA GLY A 582 -7.50 40.75 21.28
C GLY A 582 -8.00 39.66 22.25
N TYR A 583 -7.33 39.45 23.38
CA TYR A 583 -7.71 38.46 24.41
C TYR A 583 -7.87 39.10 25.81
N GLU A 584 -8.04 40.42 25.86
CA GLU A 584 -8.03 41.21 27.10
C GLU A 584 -9.12 40.78 28.08
N GLN A 585 -10.28 40.37 27.56
CA GLN A 585 -11.47 39.97 28.32
C GLN A 585 -11.61 38.46 28.50
N THR A 586 -10.58 37.68 28.18
CA THR A 586 -10.63 36.23 28.23
C THR A 586 -9.94 35.70 29.49
N ARG A 587 -10.72 35.02 30.35
CA ARG A 587 -10.26 34.38 31.59
C ARG A 587 -10.97 33.05 31.78
N LEU A 588 -10.23 31.96 32.03
CA LEU A 588 -10.75 30.64 32.44
C LEU A 588 -12.05 30.20 31.72
N GLN A 589 -12.07 30.25 30.39
CA GLN A 589 -13.26 29.88 29.60
C GLN A 589 -13.66 28.41 29.82
N ASN A 590 -14.97 28.15 29.84
CA ASN A 590 -15.49 26.79 29.91
C ASN A 590 -15.23 26.03 28.60
N VAL A 591 -14.67 24.82 28.71
CA VAL A 591 -14.32 23.97 27.57
C VAL A 591 -15.57 23.53 26.78
N ASN A 592 -16.68 23.25 27.45
CA ASN A 592 -17.94 22.84 26.80
C ASN A 592 -18.51 23.97 25.94
N ASP A 593 -18.47 25.21 26.44
CA ASP A 593 -18.95 26.38 25.70
C ASP A 593 -18.09 26.62 24.45
N LYS A 594 -16.77 26.45 24.58
CA LYS A 594 -15.84 26.58 23.45
C LYS A 594 -16.09 25.50 22.39
N LEU A 595 -16.22 24.24 22.78
CA LEU A 595 -16.47 23.12 21.85
C LEU A 595 -17.83 23.25 21.14
N ASN A 596 -18.87 23.68 21.85
CA ASN A 596 -20.21 23.88 21.27
C ASN A 596 -20.27 25.03 20.27
N HIS A 597 -19.53 26.13 20.51
CA HIS A 597 -19.43 27.23 19.54
C HIS A 597 -18.67 26.85 18.27
N MET A 598 -17.65 25.98 18.37
CA MET A 598 -16.85 25.53 17.22
C MET A 598 -17.66 24.64 16.27
N ALA A 599 -18.59 23.84 16.80
CA ALA A 599 -19.51 23.04 16.00
C ALA A 599 -20.54 23.86 15.20
N ALA A 600 -20.74 25.14 15.56
CA ALA A 600 -21.67 26.04 14.87
C ALA A 600 -21.01 26.88 13.76
N THR A 601 -19.67 26.91 13.69
CA THR A 601 -18.90 27.72 12.73
C THR A 601 -18.05 26.89 11.74
N SER A 602 -18.14 25.57 11.81
CA SER A 602 -17.60 24.61 10.83
C SER A 602 -18.70 24.10 9.93
#